data_AF-A0A7J9J5U2-F1
#
_entry.id   AF-A0A7J9J5U2-F1
#
_cell.length_a   1.000
_cell.length_b   1.000
_cell.length_c   1.000
_cell.angle_alpha   90.00
_cell.angle_beta   90.00
_cell.angle_gamma   90.00
#
_symmetry.space_group_name_H-M   'P 1'
#
loop_
_entity.id
_entity.type
_entity.pdbx_description
1 polymer ?
#
loop_
_entity_poly.entity_id
_entity_poly.type
_entity_poly.pdbx_seq_one_letter_code
_entity_poly.pdbx_strand_id
1 'polypeptide(L)'
;MALEYAMHGQFSVKSNVFSYGVLVLEILSGQKNRAFHNGSNIEELLSFAWRNWEAGAALDLVDPNLRDGSKSEVMRCIHIGLLCVQENVAQRPNMGALVLMLSGHFATLPLPSEPALFMHGNT
;
A
#
# COMPACT_ATOMS: atom_id res chain seq x y z
N MET A 1 8.52 -5.01 -5.26
CA MET A 1 7.90 -6.17 -5.96
C MET A 1 7.44 -7.18 -4.93
N ALA A 2 6.47 -8.04 -5.26
CA ALA A 2 6.03 -9.10 -4.35
C ALA A 2 7.19 -10.07 -4.05
N LEU A 3 7.32 -10.49 -2.78
CA LEU A 3 8.46 -11.28 -2.32
C LEU A 3 8.51 -12.66 -2.99
N GLU A 4 7.36 -13.31 -3.16
CA GLU A 4 7.28 -14.62 -3.81
C GLU A 4 7.71 -14.58 -5.28
N TYR A 5 7.44 -13.48 -5.97
CA TYR A 5 7.90 -13.25 -7.34
C TYR A 5 9.41 -12.94 -7.37
N ALA A 6 9.88 -12.05 -6.50
CA ALA A 6 11.27 -11.59 -6.50
C ALA A 6 12.26 -12.68 -6.08
N MET A 7 11.93 -13.48 -5.06
CA MET A 7 12.82 -14.51 -4.51
C MET A 7 12.69 -15.85 -5.23
N HIS A 8 11.48 -16.24 -5.63
CA HIS A 8 11.20 -17.59 -6.12
C HIS A 8 10.70 -17.62 -7.57
N GLY A 9 10.57 -16.48 -8.24
CA GLY A 9 10.06 -16.40 -9.62
C GLY A 9 8.56 -16.75 -9.74
N GLN A 10 7.81 -16.77 -8.64
CA GLN A 10 6.41 -17.17 -8.63
C GLN A 10 5.51 -16.02 -9.11
N PHE A 11 5.25 -15.98 -10.41
CA PHE A 11 4.35 -15.01 -11.03
C PHE A 11 2.89 -15.44 -10.94
N SER A 12 2.01 -14.52 -10.56
CA SER A 12 0.57 -14.77 -10.50
C SER A 12 -0.27 -13.49 -10.63
N VAL A 13 -1.59 -13.65 -10.75
CA VAL A 13 -2.52 -12.52 -10.62
C VAL A 13 -2.35 -11.83 -9.25
N LYS A 14 -1.98 -12.56 -8.20
CA LYS A 14 -1.78 -12.00 -6.85
C LYS A 14 -0.48 -11.21 -6.71
N SER A 15 0.58 -11.55 -7.45
CA SER A 15 1.78 -10.72 -7.53
C SER A 15 1.52 -9.42 -8.32
N ASN A 16 0.60 -9.47 -9.30
CA ASN A 16 0.12 -8.26 -9.98
C ASN A 16 -0.70 -7.36 -9.05
N VAL A 17 -1.59 -7.93 -8.22
CA VAL A 17 -2.33 -7.18 -7.19
C VAL A 17 -1.37 -6.49 -6.22
N PHE A 18 -0.32 -7.18 -5.77
CA PHE A 18 0.70 -6.56 -4.91
C PHE A 18 1.35 -5.35 -5.61
N SER A 19 1.79 -5.51 -6.86
CA SER A 19 2.42 -4.42 -7.61
C SER A 19 1.45 -3.26 -7.85
N TYR A 20 0.16 -3.53 -8.07
CA TYR A 20 -0.88 -2.51 -8.12
C TYR A 20 -0.99 -1.73 -6.81
N GLY A 21 -0.98 -2.43 -5.66
CA GLY A 21 -0.98 -1.79 -4.35
C GLY A 21 0.20 -0.84 -4.12
N VAL A 22 1.40 -1.28 -4.50
CA VAL A 22 2.60 -0.43 -4.46
C VAL A 22 2.40 0.82 -5.32
N LEU A 23 1.94 0.66 -6.57
CA LEU A 23 1.70 1.79 -7.48
C LEU A 23 0.68 2.79 -6.93
N VAL A 24 -0.41 2.32 -6.31
CA VAL A 24 -1.39 3.20 -5.66
C VAL A 24 -0.73 4.04 -4.57
N LEU A 25 0.07 3.42 -3.70
CA LEU A 25 0.76 4.13 -2.62
C LEU A 25 1.84 5.09 -3.16
N GLU A 26 2.52 4.74 -4.25
CA GLU A 26 3.48 5.63 -4.93
C GLU A 26 2.78 6.86 -5.53
N ILE A 27 1.62 6.67 -6.18
CA ILE A 27 0.81 7.77 -6.72
C ILE A 27 0.36 8.71 -5.60
N LEU A 28 -0.15 8.17 -4.50
CA LEU A 28 -0.65 8.97 -3.38
C LEU A 28 0.47 9.74 -2.68
N SER A 29 1.66 9.15 -2.57
CA SER A 29 2.81 9.80 -1.92
C SER A 29 3.61 10.74 -2.81
N GLY A 30 3.45 10.61 -4.14
CA GLY A 30 4.30 11.30 -5.11
C GLY A 30 5.76 10.81 -5.10
N GLN A 31 6.04 9.70 -4.41
CA GLN A 31 7.39 9.20 -4.16
C GLN A 31 7.53 7.75 -4.63
N LYS A 32 8.70 7.43 -5.20
CA LYS A 32 9.02 6.05 -5.60
C LYS A 32 9.31 5.20 -4.37
N ASN A 33 8.86 3.96 -4.36
CA ASN A 33 9.00 3.01 -3.26
C ASN A 33 10.46 2.85 -2.75
N ARG A 34 11.45 2.88 -3.65
CA ARG A 34 12.89 2.75 -3.35
C ARG A 34 13.62 4.09 -3.11
N ALA A 35 12.93 5.22 -3.27
CA ALA A 35 13.47 6.55 -3.05
C ALA A 35 12.55 7.35 -2.13
N PHE A 36 11.86 6.65 -1.23
CA PHE A 36 10.97 7.28 -0.27
C PHE A 36 11.82 7.93 0.82
N HIS A 37 11.70 9.25 0.93
CA HIS A 37 12.43 10.07 1.87
C HIS A 37 11.45 10.62 2.91
N ASN A 38 11.48 10.06 4.11
CA ASN A 38 10.79 10.63 5.27
C ASN A 38 11.80 11.44 6.10
N GLY A 39 12.05 12.68 5.68
CA GLY A 39 13.08 13.51 6.30
C GLY A 39 14.49 12.91 6.13
N SER A 40 15.14 12.54 7.23
CA SER A 40 16.53 12.04 7.25
C SER A 40 16.68 10.52 7.12
N ASN A 41 15.58 9.75 7.14
CA ASN A 41 15.63 8.29 7.10
C ASN A 41 15.13 7.76 5.75
N ILE A 42 15.89 6.83 5.17
CA ILE A 42 15.44 6.01 4.05
C ILE A 42 14.54 4.93 4.67
N GLU A 43 13.24 5.15 4.62
CA GLU A 43 12.25 4.15 5.01
C GLU A 43 11.59 3.64 3.72
N GLU A 44 11.33 2.34 3.64
CA GLU A 44 10.54 1.85 2.52
C GLU A 44 9.11 2.38 2.60
N LEU A 45 8.58 2.86 1.48
CA LEU A 45 7.25 3.46 1.39
C LEU A 45 6.14 2.61 2.06
N LEU A 46 6.25 1.28 1.98
CA LEU A 46 5.25 0.37 2.57
C LEU A 46 5.28 0.41 4.10
N SER A 47 6.47 0.42 4.71
CA SER A 47 6.66 0.53 6.15
C SER A 47 6.11 1.85 6.67
N PHE A 48 6.44 2.94 5.98
CA PHE A 48 5.94 4.26 6.32
C PHE A 48 4.40 4.35 6.18
N ALA A 49 3.85 3.84 5.07
CA ALA A 49 2.40 3.82 4.86
C ALA A 49 1.66 3.01 5.94
N TRP A 50 2.19 1.83 6.30
CA TRP A 50 1.62 0.98 7.36
C TRP A 50 1.61 1.71 8.71
N ARG A 51 2.75 2.24 9.14
CA ARG A 51 2.89 2.93 10.43
C ARG A 51 1.96 4.14 10.55
N ASN A 52 1.86 4.96 9.51
CA ASN A 52 0.95 6.10 9.51
C ASN A 52 -0.51 5.65 9.52
N TRP A 53 -0.85 4.59 8.79
CA TRP A 53 -2.20 4.05 8.80
C TRP A 53 -2.59 3.49 10.17
N GLU A 54 -1.72 2.73 10.82
CA GLU A 54 -1.91 2.21 12.18
C GLU A 54 -2.03 3.34 13.22
N ALA A 55 -1.24 4.40 13.08
CA ALA A 55 -1.29 5.57 13.96
C ALA A 55 -2.49 6.52 13.70
N GLY A 56 -3.33 6.23 12.70
CA GLY A 56 -4.44 7.12 12.31
C GLY A 56 -4.00 8.40 11.58
N ALA A 57 -2.74 8.46 11.15
CA ALA A 57 -2.09 9.58 10.47
C ALA A 57 -1.85 9.32 8.97
N ALA A 58 -2.60 8.41 8.34
CA ALA A 58 -2.41 8.01 6.93
C ALA A 58 -2.37 9.17 5.92
N LEU A 59 -3.04 10.30 6.20
CA LEU A 59 -3.00 11.48 5.33
C LEU A 59 -1.61 12.15 5.26
N ASP A 60 -0.71 11.87 6.21
CA ASP A 60 0.67 12.35 6.18
C ASP A 60 1.50 11.67 5.09
N LEU A 61 1.02 10.54 4.56
CA LEU A 61 1.56 9.91 3.34
C LEU A 61 1.34 10.75 2.09
N VAL A 62 0.28 11.56 2.05
CA VAL A 62 -0.26 12.11 0.81
C VAL A 62 0.56 13.30 0.34
N ASP A 63 0.97 13.27 -0.94
CA ASP A 63 1.65 14.38 -1.61
C ASP A 63 0.88 15.69 -1.35
N PRO A 64 1.53 16.75 -0.85
CA PRO A 64 0.91 18.05 -0.66
C PRO A 64 0.14 18.58 -1.89
N ASN A 65 0.58 18.24 -3.10
CA ASN A 65 -0.08 18.63 -4.35
C ASN A 65 -1.40 17.88 -4.61
N LEU A 66 -1.65 16.77 -3.92
CA LEU A 66 -2.87 15.97 -4.00
C LEU A 66 -3.86 16.26 -2.84
N ARG A 67 -3.53 17.20 -1.94
CA ARG A 67 -4.34 17.49 -0.74
C ARG A 67 -5.67 18.21 -1.02
N ASP A 68 -5.87 18.75 -2.22
CA ASP A 68 -7.13 19.38 -2.63
C ASP A 68 -8.24 18.36 -2.97
N GLY A 69 -7.93 17.05 -2.97
CA GLY A 69 -8.90 15.98 -3.20
C GLY A 69 -9.78 15.63 -1.99
N SER A 70 -10.74 14.72 -2.21
CA SER A 70 -11.57 14.16 -1.14
C SER A 70 -10.73 13.31 -0.18
N LYS A 71 -10.56 13.78 1.06
CA LYS A 71 -9.84 13.05 2.11
C LYS A 71 -10.38 11.63 2.32
N SER A 72 -11.69 11.44 2.20
CA SER A 72 -12.34 10.14 2.38
C SER A 72 -11.97 9.13 1.28
N GLU A 73 -11.89 9.59 0.03
CA GLU A 73 -11.48 8.77 -1.11
C GLU A 73 -9.99 8.45 -1.03
N VAL A 74 -9.16 9.43 -0.64
CA VAL A 74 -7.73 9.23 -0.42
C VAL A 74 -7.49 8.19 0.68
N MET A 75 -8.13 8.33 1.83
CA MET A 75 -8.04 7.33 2.92
C MET A 75 -8.47 5.93 2.47
N ARG A 76 -9.53 5.86 1.67
CA ARG A 76 -10.00 4.61 1.06
C ARG A 76 -8.93 4.01 0.13
N CYS A 77 -8.31 4.81 -0.72
CA CYS A 77 -7.24 4.36 -1.62
C CYS A 77 -6.00 3.88 -0.85
N ILE A 78 -5.60 4.56 0.24
CA ILE A 78 -4.51 4.11 1.11
C ILE A 78 -4.85 2.73 1.69
N HIS A 79 -6.05 2.58 2.25
CA HIS A 79 -6.50 1.35 2.86
C HIS A 79 -6.56 0.19 1.84
N ILE A 80 -7.07 0.44 0.63
CA ILE A 80 -7.06 -0.54 -0.46
C ILE A 80 -5.63 -0.88 -0.90
N GLY A 81 -4.74 0.11 -0.97
CA GLY A 81 -3.31 -0.09 -1.24
C GLY A 81 -2.68 -1.06 -0.24
N LEU A 82 -2.96 -0.86 1.07
CA LEU A 82 -2.49 -1.75 2.13
C LEU A 82 -3.07 -3.17 2.05
N LEU A 83 -4.34 -3.31 1.66
CA LEU A 83 -4.94 -4.64 1.39
C LEU A 83 -4.27 -5.35 0.20
N CYS A 84 -3.76 -4.61 -0.77
CA CYS A 84 -3.08 -5.19 -1.93
C CYS A 84 -1.67 -5.71 -1.61
N VAL A 85 -0.96 -5.06 -0.67
CA VAL A 85 0.44 -5.38 -0.34
C VAL A 85 0.60 -6.34 0.84
N GLN A 86 -0.45 -7.07 1.20
CA GLN A 86 -0.42 -8.07 2.26
C GLN A 86 0.66 -9.13 1.99
N GLU A 87 1.40 -9.52 3.02
CA GLU A 87 2.38 -10.60 2.94
C GLU A 87 1.71 -11.91 2.52
N ASN A 88 0.63 -12.27 3.22
CA ASN A 88 -0.17 -13.43 2.88
C ASN A 88 -0.90 -13.22 1.55
N VAL A 89 -0.45 -13.95 0.52
CA VAL A 89 -0.99 -13.96 -0.85
C VAL A 89 -2.51 -14.18 -0.88
N ALA A 90 -3.04 -14.99 0.05
CA ALA A 90 -4.47 -15.29 0.13
C ALA A 90 -5.31 -14.10 0.64
N GLN A 91 -4.72 -13.20 1.43
CA GLN A 91 -5.40 -12.02 1.98
C GLN A 91 -5.46 -10.86 0.98
N ARG A 92 -4.61 -10.87 -0.05
CA ARG A 92 -4.69 -9.86 -1.11
C ARG A 92 -6.05 -9.99 -1.81
N PRO A 93 -6.76 -8.89 -2.10
CA PRO A 93 -8.05 -8.94 -2.80
C PRO A 93 -7.90 -9.48 -4.23
N ASN A 94 -9.03 -9.80 -4.87
CA ASN A 94 -9.06 -10.05 -6.31
C ASN A 94 -9.34 -8.75 -7.07
N MET A 95 -8.97 -8.66 -8.35
CA MET A 95 -9.15 -7.44 -9.15
C MET A 95 -10.61 -6.98 -9.26
N GLY A 96 -11.58 -7.90 -9.32
CA GLY A 96 -13.00 -7.55 -9.35
C GLY A 96 -13.47 -6.92 -8.04
N ALA A 97 -13.00 -7.44 -6.90
CA ALA A 97 -13.26 -6.85 -5.59
C ALA A 97 -12.65 -5.45 -5.49
N LEU A 98 -11.44 -5.23 -6.02
CA LEU A 98 -10.80 -3.91 -6.04
C LEU A 98 -11.66 -2.87 -6.77
N VAL A 99 -12.19 -3.21 -7.94
CA VAL A 99 -13.10 -2.32 -8.70
C VAL A 99 -14.29 -1.91 -7.83
N LEU A 100 -14.94 -2.87 -7.20
CA LEU A 100 -16.09 -2.61 -6.32
C LEU A 100 -15.73 -1.76 -5.08
N MET A 101 -14.55 -2.01 -4.48
CA MET A 101 -14.05 -1.24 -3.33
C MET A 101 -13.79 0.22 -3.70
N LEU A 102 -13.20 0.46 -4.87
CA LEU A 102 -12.94 1.79 -5.41
C LEU A 102 -14.23 2.53 -5.78
N SER A 103 -15.18 1.83 -6.40
CA SER A 103 -16.46 2.41 -6.83
C SER A 103 -17.44 2.73 -5.70
N GLY A 104 -17.04 2.66 -4.43
CA GLY A 104 -17.94 3.02 -3.32
C GLY A 104 -18.91 1.93 -2.87
N HIS A 105 -18.92 0.75 -3.50
CA HIS A 105 -19.99 -0.24 -3.31
C HIS A 105 -19.87 -1.05 -2.01
N PHE A 106 -18.71 -1.04 -1.36
CA PHE A 106 -18.53 -1.63 -0.04
C PHE A 106 -18.79 -0.61 1.06
N ALA A 107 -19.71 -0.96 1.98
CA ALA A 107 -19.99 -0.19 3.18
C ALA A 107 -18.82 -0.23 4.19
N THR A 108 -18.13 -1.37 4.26
CA THR A 108 -16.98 -1.62 5.15
C THR A 108 -15.92 -2.44 4.42
N LEU A 109 -14.66 -2.03 4.51
CA LEU A 109 -13.52 -2.74 3.94
C LEU A 109 -12.87 -3.65 4.99
N PRO A 110 -12.27 -4.80 4.58
CA PRO A 110 -11.52 -5.65 5.49
C PRO A 110 -10.35 -4.90 6.12
N LEU A 111 -10.00 -5.21 7.37
CA LEU A 111 -8.83 -4.60 8.01
C LEU A 111 -7.52 -5.16 7.38
N PRO A 112 -6.61 -4.31 6.87
CA PRO A 112 -5.31 -4.78 6.43
C PRO A 112 -4.50 -5.29 7.64
N SER A 113 -3.70 -6.32 7.41
CA SER A 113 -2.66 -6.76 8.35
C SER A 113 -1.31 -6.14 7.99
N GLU A 114 -0.35 -6.28 8.87
CA GLU A 114 1.01 -5.77 8.66
C GLU A 114 1.59 -6.35 7.35
N PRO A 115 2.04 -5.49 6.41
CA PRO A 115 2.66 -5.94 5.18
C PRO A 115 4.04 -6.52 5.47
N ALA A 116 4.58 -7.31 4.53
CA ALA A 116 5.95 -7.79 4.62
C ALA A 116 6.91 -6.59 4.63
N LEU A 117 7.40 -6.21 5.81
CA LEU A 117 8.44 -5.21 5.96
C LEU A 117 9.75 -5.88 5.54
N PHE A 118 10.50 -5.28 4.60
CA PHE A 118 11.89 -5.69 4.45
C PHE A 118 12.61 -5.24 5.72
N MET A 119 12.82 -6.18 6.64
CA MET A 119 13.70 -5.99 7.79
C MET A 119 15.06 -5.57 7.25
N HIS A 120 15.40 -4.28 7.35
CA HIS A 120 16.80 -3.90 7.42
C HIS A 120 17.31 -4.53 8.71
N GLY A 121 18.08 -5.61 8.57
CA GLY A 121 18.83 -6.16 9.69
C GLY A 121 19.69 -5.05 10.26
N ASN A 122 19.31 -4.54 11.43
CA ASN A 122 20.23 -3.78 12.25
C ASN A 122 21.30 -4.77 12.74
N THR A 123 22.44 -4.77 12.07
CA THR A 123 23.73 -5.05 12.73
C THR A 123 24.36 -3.72 13.11
#